data_AF-A0A378MVW9-F1
#
_entry.id   AF-A0A378MVW9-F1
#
_cell.length_a   1.000
_cell.length_b   1.000
_cell.length_c   1.000
_cell.angle_alpha   90.00
_cell.angle_beta   90.00
_cell.angle_gamma   90.00
#
_symmetry.space_group_name_H-M   'P 1'
#
loop_
_entity.id
_entity.type
_entity.pdbx_description
1 polymer ?
#
loop_
_entity_poly.entity_id
_entity_poly.type
_entity_poly.pdbx_seq_one_letter_code
_entity_poly.pdbx_strand_id
1 'polypeptide(L)'
;MEAGVYELKGRQIYVQVLDLNTKSKHEFQPEVHRNYLDVQYLHRGKEIMAAAVDTGTNPIAMEYNPERDIQYYQSVANENEFRCVEGNF
;
A
#
# COMPACT_ATOMS: atom_id res chain seq x y z
N MET A 1 16.40 2.70 10.20
CA MET A 1 16.73 1.58 9.29
C MET A 1 16.94 2.18 7.91
N GLU A 2 17.89 1.67 7.14
CA GLU A 2 18.07 2.13 5.76
C GLU A 2 16.90 1.66 4.89
N ALA A 3 16.58 2.41 3.84
CA ALA A 3 15.56 1.99 2.87
C ALA A 3 15.98 0.67 2.21
N GLY A 4 15.04 -0.27 2.08
CA GLY A 4 15.32 -1.60 1.57
C GLY A 4 14.39 -2.68 2.11
N VAL A 5 14.69 -3.92 1.77
CA VAL A 5 13.90 -5.09 2.15
C VAL A 5 14.64 -5.91 3.20
N TYR A 6 13.95 -6.23 4.29
CA TYR A 6 14.46 -7.00 5.41
C TYR A 6 13.58 -8.24 5.62
N GLU A 7 14.14 -9.43 5.43
CA GLU A 7 13.42 -10.68 5.66
C GLU A 7 13.41 -11.03 7.15
N LEU A 8 12.23 -11.22 7.74
CA LEU A 8 12.06 -11.58 9.16
C LEU A 8 11.90 -13.08 9.36
N LYS A 9 11.14 -13.74 8.47
CA LYS A 9 10.97 -15.19 8.41
C LYS A 9 11.09 -15.68 6.97
N GLY A 10 12.22 -15.36 6.35
CA GLY A 10 12.40 -15.49 4.90
C GLY A 10 11.37 -14.64 4.15
N ARG A 11 10.89 -15.12 3.00
CA ARG A 11 9.84 -14.43 2.23
C ARG A 11 8.43 -14.59 2.77
N GLN A 12 8.19 -15.40 3.81
CA GLN A 12 6.85 -15.49 4.42
C GLN A 12 6.47 -14.20 5.18
N ILE A 13 7.46 -13.53 5.78
CA ILE A 13 7.29 -12.25 6.45
C ILE A 13 8.55 -11.44 6.21
N TYR A 14 8.39 -10.30 5.54
CA TYR A 14 9.45 -9.34 5.29
C TYR A 14 8.92 -7.92 5.49
N VAL A 15 9.83 -6.98 5.73
CA VAL A 15 9.52 -5.56 5.89
C VAL A 15 10.21 -4.80 4.78
N GLN A 16 9.46 -3.93 4.11
CA GLN A 16 10.00 -2.96 3.17
C GLN A 16 10.05 -1.60 3.86
N VAL A 17 11.25 -1.07 4.05
CA VAL A 17 11.48 0.29 4.55
C VAL A 17 11.58 1.24 3.36
N LEU A 18 10.71 2.24 3.34
CA LEU A 18 10.63 3.25 2.29
C LEU A 18 11.01 4.62 2.86
N ASP A 19 11.78 5.39 2.11
CA ASP A 19 12.04 6.82 2.37
C ASP A 19 11.56 7.60 1.15
N LEU A 20 10.39 8.22 1.27
CA LEU A 20 9.63 8.80 0.17
C LEU A 20 9.10 10.18 0.54
N ASN A 21 8.87 11.01 -0.50
CA ASN A 21 8.13 12.25 -0.36
C ASN A 21 6.67 12.01 -0.77
N THR A 22 5.73 12.40 0.10
CA THR A 22 4.29 12.31 -0.17
C THR A 22 3.90 13.17 -1.36
N LYS A 23 2.94 12.70 -2.14
CA LYS A 23 2.37 13.40 -3.30
C LYS A 23 0.87 13.56 -3.17
N SER A 24 0.25 14.24 -4.13
CA SER A 24 -1.21 14.33 -4.18
C SER A 24 -1.81 12.93 -4.39
N LYS A 25 -2.94 12.63 -3.73
CA LYS A 25 -3.66 11.36 -3.90
C LYS A 25 -3.97 11.07 -5.37
N HIS A 26 -4.29 12.09 -6.16
CA HIS A 26 -4.60 11.95 -7.58
C HIS A 26 -3.43 11.48 -8.45
N GLU A 27 -2.20 11.50 -7.91
CA GLU A 27 -1.02 10.95 -8.60
C GLU A 27 -0.86 9.43 -8.37
N PHE A 28 -1.69 8.83 -7.51
CA PHE A 28 -1.65 7.40 -7.20
C PHE A 28 -2.90 6.68 -7.67
N GLN A 29 -2.74 5.38 -7.92
CA GLN A 29 -3.82 4.46 -8.25
C GLN A 29 -4.03 3.52 -7.05
N PRO A 30 -5.28 3.17 -6.70
CA PRO A 30 -5.53 2.15 -5.69
C PRO A 30 -4.94 0.81 -6.11
N GLU A 31 -4.29 0.12 -5.16
CA GLU A 31 -3.67 -1.18 -5.38
C GLU A 31 -4.23 -2.24 -4.45
N VAL A 32 -4.11 -3.51 -4.85
CA VAL A 32 -4.51 -4.67 -4.06
C VAL A 32 -3.51 -5.81 -4.21
N HIS A 33 -3.29 -6.54 -3.12
CA HIS A 33 -2.43 -7.71 -3.02
C HIS A 33 -3.27 -8.98 -2.81
N ARG A 34 -2.78 -10.14 -3.27
CA ARG A 34 -3.50 -11.43 -3.14
C ARG A 34 -2.79 -12.42 -2.22
N ASN A 35 -1.47 -12.36 -2.11
CA ASN A 35 -0.67 -13.32 -1.34
C ASN A 35 -0.19 -12.74 0.00
N TYR A 36 0.07 -11.43 0.06
CA TYR A 36 0.50 -10.74 1.26
C TYR A 36 -0.57 -9.80 1.79
N LEU A 37 -0.62 -9.70 3.12
CA LEU A 37 -1.35 -8.67 3.82
C LEU A 37 -0.37 -7.57 4.23
N ASP A 38 -0.77 -6.34 3.97
CA ASP A 38 0.00 -5.17 4.36
C ASP A 38 -0.23 -4.80 5.83
N VAL A 39 0.88 -4.53 6.53
CA VAL A 39 0.89 -3.83 7.81
C VAL A 39 1.79 -2.61 7.62
N GLN A 40 1.17 -1.44 7.43
CA GLN A 40 1.87 -0.21 7.09
C GLN A 40 2.16 0.60 8.35
N TYR A 41 3.42 0.69 8.75
CA TYR A 41 3.82 1.46 9.94
C TYR A 41 4.51 2.77 9.54
N LEU A 42 3.99 3.91 10.00
CA LEU A 42 4.61 5.20 9.74
C LEU A 42 5.68 5.52 10.80
N HIS A 43 6.95 5.31 10.46
CA HIS A 43 8.06 5.53 11.38
C HIS A 43 8.31 7.00 11.70
N ARG A 44 8.27 7.89 10.68
CA ARG A 44 8.58 9.32 10.81
C ARG A 44 7.76 10.14 9.81
N GLY A 45 7.38 11.35 10.19
CA GLY A 45 6.62 12.28 9.35
C GLY A 45 5.10 12.13 9.48
N LYS A 46 4.40 12.37 8.37
CA LYS A 46 2.93 12.34 8.26
C LYS A 46 2.53 11.95 6.85
N GLU A 47 1.45 11.20 6.74
CA GLU A 47 0.92 10.75 5.44
C GLU A 47 -0.61 10.73 5.48
N ILE A 48 -1.23 10.90 4.32
CA ILE A 48 -2.65 10.61 4.14
C ILE A 48 -2.72 9.32 3.34
N MET A 49 -3.36 8.32 3.92
CA MET A 49 -3.62 7.04 3.28
C MET A 49 -5.13 6.94 3.01
N ALA A 50 -5.48 6.14 2.02
CA ALA A 50 -6.87 5.85 1.68
C ALA A 50 -7.05 4.34 1.53
N ALA A 51 -8.15 3.82 2.05
CA ALA A 51 -8.51 2.41 1.89
C ALA A 51 -10.00 2.26 1.59
N ALA A 52 -10.32 1.27 0.76
CA ALA A 52 -11.69 0.87 0.45
C ALA A 52 -11.81 -0.65 0.52
N VAL A 53 -13.02 -1.13 0.80
CA VAL A 53 -13.33 -2.56 0.69
C VAL A 53 -13.38 -2.92 -0.80
N ASP A 54 -12.57 -3.88 -1.22
CA ASP A 54 -12.63 -4.39 -2.57
C ASP A 54 -13.83 -5.33 -2.74
N THR A 55 -14.87 -4.86 -3.43
CA THR A 55 -16.08 -5.63 -3.74
C THR A 55 -15.94 -6.47 -5.02
N GLY A 56 -14.77 -6.46 -5.66
CA GLY A 56 -14.51 -7.21 -6.90
C GLY A 56 -15.13 -6.57 -8.15
N THR A 57 -15.62 -5.34 -8.04
CA THR A 57 -16.28 -4.60 -9.15
C THR A 57 -15.50 -3.38 -9.60
N ASN A 58 -14.31 -3.15 -9.03
CA ASN A 58 -13.49 -1.98 -9.33
C ASN A 58 -12.87 -2.11 -10.73
N PRO A 59 -12.89 -1.05 -11.57
CA PRO A 59 -12.32 -1.08 -12.91
C PRO A 59 -10.80 -1.24 -12.86
N ILE A 60 -10.26 -2.26 -13.54
CA ILE A 60 -8.82 -2.55 -13.57
C ILE A 60 -8.08 -1.51 -14.42
N ALA A 61 -7.04 -0.90 -13.87
CA ALA A 61 -6.09 -0.04 -14.60
C ALA A 61 -4.93 -0.86 -15.14
N MET A 62 -4.44 -1.81 -14.33
CA MET A 62 -3.34 -2.69 -14.66
C MET A 62 -3.61 -4.07 -14.08
N GLU A 63 -3.54 -5.08 -14.95
CA GLU A 63 -3.76 -6.48 -14.58
C GLU A 63 -2.78 -6.97 -13.51
N TYR A 64 -3.21 -7.97 -12.76
CA TYR A 64 -2.46 -8.53 -11.65
C TYR A 64 -1.10 -9.08 -12.09
N ASN A 65 -0.04 -8.62 -11.43
CA ASN A 65 1.32 -9.11 -11.60
C ASN A 65 1.66 -10.12 -10.48
N PRO A 66 1.83 -11.42 -10.79
CA PRO A 66 2.10 -12.45 -9.78
C PRO A 66 3.50 -12.36 -9.18
N GLU A 67 4.48 -11.78 -9.87
CA GLU A 67 5.86 -11.64 -9.34
C GLU A 67 5.94 -10.54 -8.28
N ARG A 68 5.11 -9.50 -8.41
CA ARG A 68 5.05 -8.35 -7.51
C ARG A 68 3.85 -8.39 -6.55
N ASP A 69 2.98 -9.38 -6.68
CA ASP A 69 1.72 -9.53 -5.93
C ASP A 69 0.86 -8.27 -5.96
N ILE A 70 0.68 -7.63 -7.12
CA ILE A 70 0.01 -6.32 -7.18
C ILE A 70 -0.90 -6.19 -8.41
N GLN A 71 -2.08 -5.62 -8.22
CA GLN A 71 -3.01 -5.17 -9.26
C GLN A 71 -3.41 -3.73 -8.99
N TYR A 72 -3.59 -2.92 -10.03
CA TYR A 72 -4.02 -1.52 -9.87
C TYR A 72 -5.44 -1.32 -10.42
N TYR A 73 -6.23 -0.54 -9.69
CA TYR A 73 -7.56 -0.09 -10.11
C TYR A 73 -7.50 1.34 -10.67
N GLN A 74 -8.41 1.68 -11.58
CA GLN A 74 -8.54 3.05 -12.11
C GLN A 74 -9.18 3.97 -11.06
N SER A 75 -10.11 3.41 -10.29
CA SER A 75 -10.82 4.08 -9.20
C SER A 75 -11.46 3.03 -8.30
N VAL A 76 -11.78 3.41 -7.06
CA VAL A 76 -12.57 2.60 -6.13
C VAL A 76 -13.65 3.48 -5.49
N ALA A 77 -14.78 2.88 -5.12
CA ALA A 77 -15.85 3.57 -4.41
C ALA A 77 -15.66 3.48 -2.89
N ASN A 78 -16.21 4.45 -2.16
CA ASN A 78 -16.23 4.45 -0.68
C ASN A 78 -14.83 4.39 -0.03
N GLU A 79 -13.88 5.14 -0.58
CA GLU A 79 -12.59 5.31 0.07
C GLU A 79 -12.74 6.03 1.40
N ASN A 80 -12.09 5.48 2.42
CA ASN A 80 -11.91 6.11 3.70
C ASN A 80 -10.50 6.66 3.74
N GLU A 81 -10.38 7.98 3.82
CA GLU A 81 -9.10 8.65 4.02
C GLU A 81 -8.82 8.78 5.51
N PHE A 82 -7.59 8.51 5.88
CA PHE A 82 -7.12 8.65 7.25
C PHE A 82 -5.74 9.27 7.27
N ARG A 83 -5.50 10.08 8.30
CA ARG A 83 -4.24 10.78 8.50
C ARG A 83 -3.38 9.96 9.44
N CYS A 84 -2.24 9.52 8.94
CA CYS A 84 -1.22 8.83 9.70
C CYS A 84 -0.19 9.83 10.23
N VAL A 85 0.20 9.65 11.49
CA VAL A 85 1.35 10.29 12.13
C VAL A 85 2.30 9.22 12.64
N GLU A 86 3.49 9.64 13.09
CA GLU A 86 4.51 8.76 13.63
C GLU A 86 3.93 7.79 14.67
N GLY A 87 4.15 6.49 14.46
CA GLY A 87 3.65 5.43 15.33
C GLY A 87 2.32 4.77 14.91
N ASN A 88 1.62 5.28 13.90
CA ASN A 88 0.39 4.66 13.39
C ASN A 88 0.67 3.40 12.55
N PHE A 89 -0.26 2.44 12.61
CA PHE A 89 -0.32 1.20 11.83
C PHE A 89 -1.77 0.75 11.63
#